data_AF-A0A497QXU6-F1
#
_entry.id   AF-A0A497QXU6-F1
#
_cell.length_a   1.000
_cell.length_b   1.000
_cell.length_c   1.000
_cell.angle_alpha   90.00
_cell.angle_beta   90.00
_cell.angle_gamma   90.00
#
_symmetry.space_group_name_H-M   'P 1'
#
loop_
_entity.id
_entity.type
_entity.pdbx_description
1 polymer ?
#
loop_
_entity_poly.entity_id
_entity_poly.type
_entity_poly.pdbx_seq_one_letter_code
_entity_poly.pdbx_strand_id
1 'polypeptide(L)'
;IEQIKGIKLATRPFMNIVGITTENGTSICELDSLLRKKNWMLGKFEEFNVIRLVLMPHVLKEHLDDFLIDLELATKKLRLT
;
A
#
# COMPACT_ATOMS: atom_id res chain seq x y z
N ILE A 1 -7.71 -3.95 0.87
CA ILE A 1 -7.27 -2.57 1.21
C ILE A 1 -8.27 -1.89 2.14
N GLU A 2 -9.53 -1.68 1.74
CA GLU A 2 -10.54 -0.95 2.56
C GLU A 2 -10.84 -1.58 3.94
N GLN A 3 -10.43 -2.84 4.16
CA GLN A 3 -10.58 -3.53 5.45
C GLN A 3 -9.36 -3.36 6.37
N ILE A 4 -8.25 -2.81 5.87
CA ILE A 4 -7.03 -2.56 6.66
C ILE A 4 -7.13 -1.14 7.22
N LYS A 5 -7.29 -1.03 8.54
CA LYS A 5 -7.36 0.27 9.23
C LYS A 5 -6.09 1.10 9.02
N GLY A 6 -6.19 2.42 9.13
CA GLY A 6 -5.03 3.33 9.06
C GLY A 6 -4.58 3.64 7.64
N ILE A 7 -5.09 2.92 6.63
CA ILE A 7 -4.87 3.19 5.21
C ILE A 7 -6.19 3.17 4.44
N LYS A 8 -6.19 3.82 3.29
CA LYS A 8 -7.35 3.89 2.39
C LYS A 8 -6.91 3.92 0.94
N LEU A 9 -7.86 3.67 0.05
CA LEU A 9 -7.68 3.94 -1.37
C LEU A 9 -7.59 5.46 -1.59
N ALA A 10 -6.58 5.90 -2.33
CA ALA A 10 -6.43 7.31 -2.69
C ALA A 10 -7.58 7.79 -3.60
N THR A 11 -8.11 6.88 -4.41
CA THR A 11 -9.32 7.06 -5.22
C THR A 11 -9.90 5.69 -5.59
N ARG A 12 -11.14 5.64 -6.07
CA ARG A 12 -11.76 4.41 -6.56
C ARG A 12 -10.98 3.92 -7.79
N PRO A 13 -10.45 2.68 -7.79
CA PRO A 13 -9.73 2.14 -8.94
C PRO A 13 -10.64 2.07 -10.17
N PHE A 14 -10.18 2.63 -11.29
CA PHE A 14 -10.86 2.54 -12.59
C PHE A 14 -10.19 1.53 -13.54
N MET A 15 -8.92 1.18 -13.29
CA MET A 15 -8.10 0.27 -14.09
C MET A 15 -7.33 -0.69 -13.16
N ASN A 16 -6.29 -1.32 -13.69
CA ASN A 16 -5.35 -2.16 -12.96
C ASN A 16 -4.37 -1.37 -12.05
N ILE A 17 -4.72 -0.15 -11.66
CA ILE A 17 -3.88 0.72 -10.84
C ILE A 17 -4.61 1.01 -9.53
N VAL A 18 -3.91 0.80 -8.42
CA VAL A 18 -4.42 1.03 -7.08
C VAL A 18 -3.50 2.03 -6.38
N GLY A 19 -4.06 3.16 -5.94
CA GLY A 19 -3.37 4.12 -5.09
C GLY A 19 -3.75 3.89 -3.62
N ILE A 20 -2.76 3.85 -2.74
CA ILE A 20 -2.92 3.68 -1.30
C ILE A 20 -2.35 4.90 -0.59
N THR A 21 -3.09 5.43 0.38
CA THR A 21 -2.65 6.53 1.25
C THR A 21 -3.04 6.21 2.70
N THR A 22 -2.52 6.97 3.66
CA THR A 22 -2.90 6.83 5.07
C THR A 22 -4.21 7.55 5.35
N GLU A 23 -5.01 7.04 6.28
CA GLU A 23 -6.29 7.68 6.63
C GLU A 23 -6.09 9.02 7.33
N ASN A 24 -5.08 9.09 8.20
CA ASN A 24 -4.76 10.25 9.05
C ASN A 24 -3.79 11.26 8.39
N GLY A 25 -3.39 11.05 7.14
CA GLY A 25 -2.47 11.93 6.41
C GLY A 25 -1.00 11.79 6.79
N THR A 26 -0.64 10.82 7.65
CA THR A 26 0.76 10.48 7.94
C THR A 26 1.50 10.15 6.65
N SER A 27 2.77 10.57 6.55
CA SER A 27 3.60 10.31 5.39
C SER A 27 3.68 8.82 5.05
N ILE A 28 3.51 8.48 3.77
CA ILE A 28 3.67 7.12 3.25
C ILE A 28 5.14 6.65 3.23
N CYS A 29 6.11 7.52 3.52
CA CYS A 29 7.53 7.21 3.33
C CYS A 29 8.01 6.06 4.22
N GLU A 30 7.55 6.03 5.47
CA GLU A 30 7.85 4.95 6.41
C GLU A 30 7.15 3.64 5.99
N LEU A 31 5.92 3.73 5.48
CA LEU A 31 5.18 2.57 4.97
C LEU A 31 5.89 1.95 3.75
N ASP A 32 6.27 2.77 2.77
CA ASP A 32 7.06 2.37 1.61
C ASP A 32 8.40 1.75 2.05
N SER A 33 9.08 2.35 3.02
CA SER A 33 10.35 1.84 3.54
C SER A 33 10.22 0.45 4.20
N LEU A 34 9.14 0.20 4.94
CA LEU A 34 8.85 -1.11 5.52
C LEU A 34 8.52 -2.15 4.47
N LEU A 35 7.73 -1.78 3.46
CA LEU A 35 7.37 -2.66 2.35
C LEU A 35 8.59 -3.01 1.49
N ARG A 36 9.51 -2.06 1.25
CA ARG A 36 10.79 -2.31 0.57
C ARG A 36 11.66 -3.33 1.29
N LYS A 37 11.69 -3.31 2.64
CA LYS A 37 12.40 -4.32 3.45
C LYS A 37 11.81 -5.73 3.29
N LYS A 38 10.59 -5.83 2.78
CA LYS A 38 9.92 -7.09 2.40
C LYS A 38 10.01 -7.37 0.89
N ASN A 39 10.90 -6.69 0.17
CA ASN A 39 11.11 -6.80 -1.27
C ASN A 39 9.93 -6.30 -2.14
N TRP A 40 9.00 -5.52 -1.56
CA TRP A 40 7.96 -4.86 -2.35
C TRP A 40 8.49 -3.56 -2.96
N MET A 41 8.52 -3.50 -4.30
CA MET A 41 8.95 -2.33 -5.05
C MET A 41 7.72 -1.59 -5.61
N LEU A 42 7.28 -0.55 -4.91
CA LEU A 42 6.06 0.18 -5.24
C LEU A 42 6.39 1.57 -5.80
N GLY A 43 5.44 2.15 -6.55
CA GLY A 43 5.57 3.51 -7.03
C GLY A 43 5.28 4.51 -5.90
N LYS A 44 6.30 5.15 -5.36
CA LYS A 44 6.16 6.17 -4.30
C LYS A 44 5.98 7.57 -4.90
N PHE A 45 4.93 8.27 -4.48
CA PHE A 45 4.64 9.66 -4.87
C PHE A 45 4.48 10.51 -3.60
N GLU A 46 5.56 11.12 -3.14
CA GLU A 46 5.62 11.83 -1.85
C GLU A 46 4.75 13.09 -1.84
N GLU A 47 4.76 13.86 -2.93
CA GLU A 47 3.97 15.09 -3.08
C GLU A 47 2.47 14.86 -2.86
N PHE A 48 1.97 13.70 -3.29
CA PHE A 48 0.56 13.33 -3.16
C PHE A 48 0.28 12.42 -1.96
N ASN A 49 1.30 12.07 -1.18
CA ASN A 49 1.22 11.10 -0.09
C ASN A 49 0.59 9.74 -0.52
N VAL A 50 1.01 9.21 -1.66
CA VAL A 50 0.44 7.99 -2.26
C VAL A 50 1.52 6.97 -2.62
N ILE A 51 1.22 5.70 -2.34
CA ILE A 51 1.92 4.56 -2.92
C ILE A 51 1.01 3.94 -4.00
N ARG A 52 1.57 3.73 -5.19
CA ARG A 52 0.89 3.16 -6.35
C ARG A 52 1.31 1.72 -6.57
N LEU A 53 0.33 0.84 -6.60
CA LEU A 53 0.44 -0.54 -7.06
C LEU A 53 -0.12 -0.64 -8.48
N VAL A 54 0.61 -1.31 -9.37
CA VAL A 54 0.12 -1.66 -10.72
C VAL A 54 -0.06 -3.16 -10.76
N LEU A 55 -1.29 -3.60 -10.96
CA LEU A 55 -1.67 -4.99 -11.09
C LEU A 55 -1.38 -5.44 -12.52
N MET A 56 -0.27 -6.13 -12.72
CA MET A 56 0.08 -6.67 -14.02
C MET A 56 -0.54 -8.07 -14.24
N PRO A 57 -0.78 -8.51 -15.48
CA PRO A 57 -1.42 -9.80 -15.75
C PRO A 57 -0.72 -11.03 -15.16
N HIS A 58 0.59 -10.93 -14.89
CA HIS A 58 1.39 -11.99 -14.25
C HIS A 58 1.34 -11.96 -12.71
N VAL A 59 0.68 -10.97 -12.11
CA VAL A 59 0.48 -10.90 -10.67
C VAL A 59 -0.61 -11.89 -10.30
N LEU A 60 -0.21 -12.98 -9.65
CA LEU A 60 -1.10 -14.01 -9.15
C LEU A 60 -1.76 -13.58 -7.83
N LYS A 61 -2.86 -14.27 -7.49
CA LYS A 61 -3.59 -14.02 -6.24
C LYS A 61 -2.69 -14.20 -5.00
N GLU A 62 -1.82 -15.21 -5.00
CA GLU A 62 -0.87 -15.46 -3.91
C GLU A 62 0.05 -14.27 -3.63
N HIS A 63 0.54 -13.60 -4.68
CA HIS A 63 1.34 -12.38 -4.52
C HIS A 63 0.52 -11.24 -3.88
N LEU A 64 -0.78 -11.16 -4.17
CA LEU A 64 -1.66 -10.16 -3.57
C LEU A 64 -1.96 -10.48 -2.11
N ASP A 65 -2.17 -11.76 -1.79
CA ASP A 65 -2.42 -12.22 -0.43
C ASP A 65 -1.18 -11.95 0.45
N ASP A 66 0.02 -12.28 -0.04
CA ASP A 66 1.29 -11.96 0.64
C ASP A 66 1.49 -10.45 0.81
N PHE A 67 1.21 -9.67 -0.24
CA PHE A 67 1.29 -8.21 -0.17
C PHE A 67 0.35 -7.63 0.89
N LEU A 68 -0.89 -8.11 0.96
CA LEU A 68 -1.89 -7.63 1.91
C LEU A 68 -1.48 -7.95 3.35
N ILE A 69 -0.92 -9.13 3.61
CA ILE A 69 -0.38 -9.51 4.92
C ILE A 69 0.76 -8.58 5.32
N ASP A 70 1.74 -8.36 4.45
CA ASP A 70 2.86 -7.48 4.74
C ASP A 70 2.44 -6.02 4.92
N LEU A 71 1.47 -5.56 4.13
CA LEU A 71 0.87 -4.24 4.26
C LEU A 71 0.19 -4.06 5.61
N GLU A 72 -0.64 -5.02 6.03
CA GLU A 72 -1.30 -4.97 7.34
C GLU A 72 -0.26 -4.96 8.48
N LEU A 73 0.76 -5.81 8.42
CA LEU A 73 1.84 -5.83 9.41
C LEU A 73 2.60 -4.49 9.46
N ALA A 74 2.85 -3.86 8.30
CA ALA A 74 3.50 -2.56 8.24
C ALA A 74 2.62 -1.46 8.88
N THR A 75 1.30 -1.45 8.61
CA THR A 75 0.39 -0.46 9.23
C THR A 75 0.34 -0.57 10.75
N LYS A 76 0.30 -1.80 11.30
CA LYS A 76 0.35 -2.06 12.74
C LYS A 76 1.67 -1.61 13.35
N LYS A 77 2.79 -1.89 12.68
CA LYS A 77 4.14 -1.48 13.14
C LYS A 77 4.28 0.05 13.23
N LEU A 78 3.65 0.76 12.30
CA LEU A 78 3.63 2.23 12.29
C LEU A 78 2.57 2.85 13.21
N ARG A 79 1.77 2.02 13.90
CA ARG A 79 0.66 2.47 14.77
C ARG A 79 -0.31 3.39 14.02
N LEU A 80 -0.56 3.09 12.75
CA LEU A 80 -1.62 3.76 11.98
C LEU A 80 -3.02 3.27 12.39
N THR A 81 -3.07 2.13 13.09
CA THR A 81 -4.26 1.44 13.60
C THR A 81 -4.29 1.42 15.11
#